data_AF-A0A936GLD3-F1
#
_entry.id   AF-A0A936GLD3-F1
#
_cell.length_a   1.000
_cell.length_b   1.000
_cell.length_c   1.000
_cell.angle_alpha   90.00
_cell.angle_beta   90.00
_cell.angle_gamma   90.00
#
_symmetry.space_group_name_H-M   'P 1'
#
loop_
_entity.id
_entity.type
_entity.pdbx_description
1 polymer ?
#
loop_
_entity_poly.entity_id
_entity_poly.type
_entity_poly.pdbx_seq_one_letter_code
_entity_poly.pdbx_strand_id
1 'polypeptide(L)' 'MASQTPKQSFDQPRFERSEKLQQTVLNLMIEMKEMFSSYQEYKTIIMNLTTVSKELNSIRIKEITGDMTNEFSSIDMEK' A
#
# COMPACT_ATOMS: atom_id res chain seq x y z
N MET A 1 26.56 -35.51 -12.24
CA MET A 1 25.49 -35.23 -11.26
C MET A 1 25.41 -33.72 -11.12
N ALA A 2 24.41 -33.09 -11.75
CA ALA A 2 24.21 -31.65 -11.66
C ALA A 2 23.27 -31.40 -10.46
N SER A 3 23.84 -30.95 -9.34
CA SER A 3 23.07 -30.43 -8.22
C SER A 3 22.39 -29.14 -8.70
N GLN A 4 21.14 -29.25 -9.12
CA GLN A 4 20.27 -28.11 -9.31
C GLN A 4 19.97 -27.56 -7.92
N THR A 5 20.73 -26.56 -7.49
CA THR A 5 20.34 -25.72 -6.37
C THR A 5 18.97 -25.12 -6.73
N PRO A 6 17.91 -25.35 -5.93
CA PRO A 6 16.67 -24.64 -6.15
C PRO A 6 17.01 -23.16 -5.97
N LYS A 7 16.86 -22.37 -7.05
CA LYS A 7 16.79 -20.92 -6.93
C LYS A 7 15.60 -20.65 -6.04
N GLN A 8 15.84 -20.45 -4.74
CA GLN A 8 14.82 -20.00 -3.82
C GLN A 8 14.27 -18.70 -4.40
N SER A 9 13.02 -18.75 -4.87
CA SER A 9 12.21 -17.59 -5.18
C SER A 9 11.87 -16.91 -3.85
N PHE A 10 12.84 -16.22 -3.26
CA PHE A 10 12.54 -15.30 -2.19
C PHE A 10 11.89 -14.05 -2.80
N ASP A 11 10.78 -13.66 -2.19
CA ASP A 11 10.08 -12.37 -2.35
C ASP A 11 8.99 -12.24 -3.41
N GLN A 12 7.82 -12.84 -3.14
CA GLN A 12 6.48 -12.29 -3.43
C GLN A 12 5.47 -13.17 -2.65
N PRO A 13 4.74 -12.65 -1.63
CA PRO A 13 3.74 -11.59 -1.77
C PRO A 13 3.60 -10.64 -0.55
N ARG A 14 4.64 -10.42 0.27
CA ARG A 14 4.49 -9.72 1.57
C ARG A 14 3.94 -8.29 1.46
N PHE A 15 4.16 -7.62 0.32
CA PHE A 15 3.77 -6.23 0.07
C PHE A 15 2.77 -6.07 -1.08
N GLU A 16 2.25 -7.18 -1.61
CA GLU A 16 1.38 -7.15 -2.80
C GLU A 16 0.08 -6.37 -2.54
N ARG A 17 -0.43 -6.44 -1.31
CA ARG A 17 -1.67 -5.75 -0.92
C ARG A 17 -1.49 -4.23 -0.83
N SER A 18 -0.43 -3.76 -0.17
CA SER A 18 -0.12 -2.33 -0.04
C SER A 18 0.22 -1.71 -1.40
N GLU A 19 0.95 -2.45 -2.24
CA GLU A 19 1.25 -2.08 -3.62
C GLU A 19 -0.01 -1.98 -4.50
N LYS A 20 -0.89 -2.99 -4.47
CA LYS A 20 -2.16 -2.95 -5.21
C LYS A 20 -3.03 -1.77 -4.78
N LEU A 21 -3.13 -1.53 -3.48
CA LEU A 21 -3.94 -0.43 -2.96
C LEU A 21 -3.37 0.95 -3.36
N GLN A 22 -2.04 1.10 -3.34
CA GLN A 22 -1.37 2.30 -3.85
C GLN A 22 -1.68 2.54 -5.33
N GLN A 23 -1.65 1.48 -6.15
CA GLN A 23 -1.99 1.56 -7.57
C GLN A 23 -3.46 1.95 -7.79
N THR A 24 -4.38 1.39 -6.99
CA THR A 24 -5.81 1.76 -7.05
C THR A 24 -6.02 3.24 -6.74
N VAL A 25 -5.39 3.77 -5.69
CA VAL A 25 -5.49 5.19 -5.34
C VAL A 25 -4.94 6.08 -6.47
N LEU A 26 -3.83 5.70 -7.08
CA LEU A 26 -3.25 6.43 -8.21
C LEU A 26 -4.20 6.46 -9.42
N ASN A 27 -4.78 5.31 -9.77
CA ASN A 27 -5.73 5.22 -10.88
C ASN A 27 -6.95 6.10 -10.62
N LEU A 28 -7.48 6.08 -9.39
CA LEU A 28 -8.60 6.94 -9.00
C LEU A 28 -8.25 8.43 -9.09
N MET A 29 -7.04 8.84 -8.71
CA MET A 29 -6.59 10.23 -8.85
C MET A 29 -6.54 10.67 -10.33
N ILE A 30 -6.15 9.77 -11.24
CA ILE A 30 -6.13 10.02 -12.68
C ILE A 30 -7.55 10.19 -13.20
N GLU A 31 -8.44 9.24 -12.90
CA GLU A 31 -9.85 9.29 -13.28
C GLU A 31 -10.54 10.55 -12.75
N MET A 32 -10.28 10.92 -11.49
CA MET A 32 -10.78 12.15 -10.88
C MET A 32 -10.32 13.40 -11.64
N LYS A 33 -9.08 13.41 -12.13
CA LYS A 33 -8.55 14.53 -12.91
C LYS A 33 -9.20 14.62 -14.29
N GLU A 34 -9.39 13.48 -14.96
CA GLU A 34 -9.93 13.44 -16.31
C GLU A 34 -11.43 13.78 -16.36
N MET A 35 -12.21 13.23 -15.43
CA MET A 35 -13.67 13.35 -15.46
C MET A 35 -14.21 14.49 -14.60
N PHE A 36 -13.52 14.83 -13.50
CA PHE A 36 -14.10 15.67 -12.44
C PHE A 36 -13.27 16.91 -12.11
N SER A 37 -12.21 17.24 -12.86
CA SER A 37 -11.34 18.39 -12.55
C SER A 37 -12.02 19.76 -12.58
N SER A 38 -13.19 19.87 -13.22
CA SER A 38 -14.01 21.10 -13.25
C SER A 38 -14.90 21.28 -12.01
N TYR A 39 -15.07 20.25 -11.19
CA TYR A 39 -15.92 20.29 -10.00
C TYR A 39 -15.22 21.03 -8.87
N GLN A 40 -15.96 21.80 -8.07
CA GLN A 40 -15.39 22.60 -6.97
C GLN A 40 -14.71 21.72 -5.91
N GLU A 41 -15.28 20.54 -5.69
CA GLU A 41 -14.86 19.55 -4.70
C GLU A 41 -13.60 18.79 -5.13
N TYR A 42 -13.22 18.85 -6.42
CA TYR A 42 -12.09 18.12 -6.99
C TYR A 42 -10.81 18.33 -6.19
N LYS A 43 -10.50 19.58 -5.84
CA LYS A 43 -9.27 19.92 -5.10
C LYS A 43 -9.23 19.24 -3.74
N THR A 44 -10.35 19.23 -3.02
CA THR A 44 -10.48 18.58 -1.71
C THR A 44 -10.34 17.06 -1.84
N ILE A 45 -11.00 16.45 -2.83
CA ILE A 45 -10.93 15.00 -3.05
C ILE A 45 -9.50 14.58 -3.40
N ILE A 46 -8.83 15.29 -4.32
CA ILE A 46 -7.43 15.00 -4.68
C ILE A 46 -6.49 15.20 -3.50
N MET A 47 -6.70 16.21 -2.67
CA MET A 47 -5.90 16.41 -1.45
C MET A 47 -6.05 15.23 -0.49
N ASN A 48 -7.27 14.72 -0.30
CA ASN A 48 -7.53 13.56 0.54
C ASN A 48 -6.90 12.29 -0.05
N LEU A 49 -7.05 12.04 -1.35
CA LEU A 49 -6.43 10.90 -2.04
C LEU A 49 -4.89 10.97 -2.01
N THR A 50 -4.32 12.18 -2.11
CA THR A 50 -2.87 12.40 -1.97
C THR A 50 -2.41 12.05 -0.55
N THR A 51 -3.21 12.35 0.47
CA THR A 51 -2.90 12.01 1.86
C THR A 51 -2.92 10.49 2.07
N VAL A 52 -3.97 9.82 1.60
CA VAL A 52 -4.08 8.35 1.64
C VAL A 52 -2.89 7.69 0.93
N SER A 53 -2.49 8.20 -0.23
CA SER A 53 -1.32 7.72 -0.98
C SER A 53 0.00 7.83 -0.18
N LYS A 54 0.19 8.92 0.57
CA LYS A 54 1.36 9.08 1.46
C LYS A 54 1.35 8.11 2.63
N GLU A 55 0.18 7.89 3.24
CA GLU A 55 0.01 6.96 4.36
C GLU A 55 0.26 5.51 3.92
N LEU A 56 -0.29 5.09 2.78
CA LEU A 56 -0.04 3.77 2.20
C LEU A 56 1.43 3.55 1.88
N ASN A 57 2.11 4.55 1.31
CA ASN A 57 3.55 4.47 1.09
C ASN A 57 4.34 4.34 2.40
N SER A 58 3.90 5.04 3.45
CA SER A 58 4.51 4.95 4.78
C SER A 58 4.32 3.56 5.40
N ILE A 59 3.12 2.97 5.26
CA ILE A 59 2.82 1.59 5.66
C ILE A 59 3.72 0.62 4.90
N ARG A 60 3.82 0.74 3.56
CA ARG A 60 4.70 -0.11 2.75
C ARG A 60 6.15 -0.04 3.21
N ILE A 61 6.66 1.15 3.53
CA ILE A 61 8.01 1.33 4.08
C ILE A 61 8.15 0.59 5.42
N LYS A 62 7.18 0.71 6.33
CA LYS A 62 7.18 -0.02 7.61
C LYS A 62 7.13 -1.54 7.41
N GLU A 63 6.34 -2.01 6.43
CA GLU A 63 6.28 -3.44 6.07
C GLU A 63 7.64 -3.94 5.56
N ILE A 64 8.31 -3.17 4.68
CA ILE A 64 9.63 -3.51 4.11
C ILE A 64 10.73 -3.50 5.19
N THR A 65 10.73 -2.47 6.04
CA THR A 65 11.75 -2.28 7.08
C THR A 65 11.55 -3.19 8.29
N GLY A 66 10.39 -3.82 8.42
CA GLY A 66 10.03 -4.63 9.59
C GLY A 66 9.72 -3.80 10.83
N ASP A 67 9.63 -2.47 10.69
CA ASP A 67 9.27 -1.52 11.76
C ASP A 67 7.75 -1.46 11.97
N MET A 68 7.12 -2.64 12.02
CA MET A 68 5.77 -2.81 12.54
C MET A 68 5.88 -3.00 14.05
N THR A 69 6.19 -1.91 14.75
CA THR A 69 6.11 -1.86 16.21
C THR A 69 4.68 -2.23 16.62
N ASN A 70 4.50 -3.48 17.06
CA ASN A 70 3.55 -4.06 18.03
C ASN A 70 2.26 -3.31 18.45
N GLU A 71 1.60 -2.52 17.60
CA GLU A 71 0.35 -1.84 17.97
C GLU A 71 -0.89 -2.75 17.86
N PHE A 72 -0.76 -3.96 17.31
CA PHE A 72 -1.85 -4.94 17.17
C PHE A 72 -1.74 -6.18 18.08
N SER A 73 -0.69 -6.32 18.89
CA SER A 73 -0.47 -7.54 19.71
C SER A 73 -1.25 -7.55 21.04
N SER A 74 -2.17 -6.61 21.27
CA SER A 74 -2.95 -6.52 22.53
C SER A 74 -4.40 -7.00 22.44
N ILE A 75 -4.85 -7.62 21.35
CA ILE A 75 -6.29 -7.99 21.21
C ILE A 75 -6.59 -9.50 21.43
N ASP A 76 -5.62 -10.42 21.40
CA ASP A 76 -5.95 -11.86 21.49
C ASP A 76 -5.12 -12.64 22.53
N MET A 77 -5.19 -12.26 23.82
CA MET A 77 -4.74 -13.14 24.92
C MET A 77 -5.59 -13.00 26.21
N GLU A 78 -6.91 -12.94 26.09
CA GLU A 78 -7.81 -13.23 27.21
C GLU A 78 -9.03 -14.04 26.74
N LYS A 79 -8.87 -15.37 26.67
CA LYS A 79 -9.87 -16.37 27.09
C LYS A 79 -9.18 -17.68 27.48
#